data_AF-A0A0D2WZ18-F1
#
_entry.id   AF-A0A0D2WZ18-F1
#
_cell.length_a   1.000
_cell.length_b   1.000
_cell.length_c   1.000
_cell.angle_alpha   90.00
_cell.angle_beta   90.00
_cell.angle_gamma   90.00
#
_symmetry.space_group_name_H-M   'P 1'
#
loop_
_entity.id
_entity.type
_entity.pdbx_description
1 polymer ?
#
loop_
_entity_poly.entity_id
_entity_poly.type
_entity_poly.pdbx_seq_one_letter_code
_entity_poly.pdbx_strand_id
1 'polypeptide(L)'
;MIRWFCILTGKYSQGKFPEGSRLSLESLAWLKDRKLAAENKWQFEAADKLLPIAEELGCSLAQLSIAWCAKNPHVSTVILGATSLKQLEENFKALEVVPKITPELIKRIDEIIGNKPKLTAVEAQVRNLLNVDALGPK
;
A
#
# COMPACT_ATOMS: atom_id res chain seq x y z
N MET A 1 -8.22 -4.72 5.23
CA MET A 1 -7.38 -5.51 4.29
C MET A 1 -7.24 -4.72 2.99
N ILE A 2 -6.09 -4.11 2.76
CA ILE A 2 -5.83 -3.26 1.60
C ILE A 2 -5.58 -4.17 0.38
N ARG A 3 -6.60 -4.32 -0.48
CA ARG A 3 -6.64 -5.23 -1.64
C ARG A 3 -5.96 -4.64 -2.89
N TRP A 4 -4.68 -4.29 -2.77
CA TRP A 4 -3.90 -3.59 -3.81
C TRP A 4 -2.87 -4.49 -4.49
N PHE A 5 -3.27 -5.72 -4.82
CA PHE A 5 -2.42 -6.72 -5.50
C PHE A 5 -1.65 -6.10 -6.68
N CYS A 6 -0.33 -6.01 -6.54
CA CYS A 6 0.67 -5.57 -7.54
C CYS A 6 0.53 -4.13 -8.09
N ILE A 7 -0.54 -3.38 -7.80
CA ILE A 7 -0.74 -2.01 -8.30
C ILE A 7 0.33 -1.07 -7.75
N LEU A 8 0.70 -1.26 -6.49
CA LEU A 8 1.67 -0.45 -5.77
C LEU A 8 3.13 -0.71 -6.17
N THR A 9 3.37 -1.39 -7.29
CA THR A 9 4.73 -1.59 -7.83
C THR A 9 5.11 -0.54 -8.87
N GLY A 10 4.19 0.35 -9.26
CA GLY A 10 4.40 1.36 -10.31
C GLY A 10 4.44 0.78 -11.73
N LYS A 11 4.51 -0.56 -11.87
CA LYS A 11 4.60 -1.28 -13.16
C LYS A 11 3.42 -1.07 -14.09
N TYR A 12 2.30 -0.60 -13.56
CA TYR A 12 1.05 -0.36 -14.31
C TYR A 12 0.73 1.13 -14.46
N SER A 13 1.69 2.01 -14.16
CA SER A 13 1.56 3.44 -14.38
C SER A 13 1.27 3.73 -15.85
N GLN A 14 0.38 4.68 -16.11
CA GLN A 14 -0.03 5.10 -17.46
C GLN A 14 -0.64 3.99 -18.34
N GLY A 15 -1.21 2.94 -17.75
CA GLY A 15 -1.89 1.88 -18.50
C GLY A 15 -0.95 0.94 -19.27
N LYS A 16 0.35 0.94 -18.94
CA LYS A 16 1.30 -0.03 -19.49
C LYS A 16 1.18 -1.36 -18.75
N PHE A 17 1.05 -2.45 -19.50
CA PHE A 17 1.02 -3.81 -18.96
C PHE A 17 2.24 -4.57 -19.45
N PRO A 18 3.37 -4.54 -18.72
CA PRO A 18 4.58 -5.23 -19.16
C PRO A 18 4.32 -6.74 -19.30
N GLU A 19 4.93 -7.35 -20.33
CA GLU A 19 4.85 -8.80 -20.56
C GLU A 19 5.42 -9.58 -19.37
N GLY A 20 4.77 -10.70 -19.02
CA GLY A 20 5.11 -11.49 -17.83
C GLY A 20 4.66 -10.87 -16.50
N SER A 21 3.93 -9.75 -16.52
CA SER A 21 3.30 -9.21 -15.31
C SER A 21 2.08 -10.03 -14.90
N ARG A 22 1.73 -9.99 -13.60
CA ARG A 22 0.60 -10.78 -13.07
C ARG A 22 -0.73 -10.43 -13.76
N LEU A 23 -0.88 -9.19 -14.25
CA LEU A 23 -2.06 -8.73 -14.99
C LEU A 23 -2.00 -9.02 -16.50
N SER A 24 -0.86 -9.51 -17.03
CA SER A 24 -0.74 -9.96 -18.42
C SER A 24 -0.89 -11.46 -18.60
N LEU A 25 -1.02 -12.24 -17.52
CA LEU A 25 -1.22 -13.69 -17.59
C LEU A 25 -2.65 -14.00 -18.03
N GLU A 26 -2.79 -14.81 -19.08
CA GLU A 26 -4.09 -15.19 -19.65
C GLU A 26 -4.98 -15.92 -18.64
N SER A 27 -4.39 -16.75 -17.78
CA SER A 27 -5.06 -17.42 -16.66
C SER A 27 -5.64 -16.47 -15.61
N LEU A 28 -5.24 -15.19 -15.64
CA LEU A 28 -5.66 -14.14 -14.71
C LEU A 28 -6.40 -13.01 -15.43
N ALA A 29 -6.95 -13.25 -16.62
CA ALA A 29 -7.77 -12.27 -17.36
C ALA A 29 -8.90 -11.68 -16.49
N TRP A 30 -9.58 -12.51 -15.70
CA TRP A 30 -10.61 -12.07 -14.75
C TRP A 30 -10.12 -11.01 -13.75
N LEU A 31 -8.84 -11.09 -13.34
CA LEU A 31 -8.23 -10.14 -12.41
C LEU A 31 -7.91 -8.83 -13.12
N LYS A 32 -7.44 -8.90 -14.36
CA LYS A 32 -7.21 -7.74 -15.22
C LYS A 32 -8.50 -6.96 -15.46
N ASP A 33 -9.57 -7.66 -15.87
CA ASP A 33 -10.87 -7.03 -16.12
C ASP A 33 -11.44 -6.39 -14.86
N ARG A 34 -11.35 -7.08 -13.73
CA ARG A 34 -11.77 -6.53 -12.44
C ARG A 34 -10.98 -5.29 -12.06
N LYS A 35 -9.65 -5.26 -12.27
CA LYS A 35 -8.83 -4.10 -11.94
C LYS A 35 -9.05 -2.93 -12.90
N LEU A 36 -9.32 -3.21 -14.18
CA LEU A 36 -9.64 -2.21 -15.19
C LEU A 36 -11.07 -1.68 -15.12
N ALA A 37 -11.96 -2.35 -14.38
CA ALA A 37 -13.31 -1.86 -14.11
C ALA A 37 -13.27 -0.45 -13.53
N ALA A 38 -14.25 0.39 -13.93
CA ALA A 38 -14.29 1.81 -13.58
C ALA A 38 -14.20 2.06 -12.05
N GLU A 39 -14.80 1.17 -11.27
CA GLU A 39 -14.77 1.17 -9.79
C GLU A 39 -13.37 0.99 -9.18
N ASN A 40 -12.39 0.48 -9.94
CA ASN A 40 -11.03 0.20 -9.47
C ASN A 40 -9.98 1.08 -10.17
N LYS A 41 -10.34 1.86 -11.19
CA LYS A 41 -9.41 2.74 -11.92
C LYS A 41 -8.72 3.77 -11.02
N TRP A 42 -9.42 4.28 -10.02
CA TRP A 42 -8.87 5.20 -9.02
C TRP A 42 -7.62 4.63 -8.32
N GLN A 43 -7.46 3.30 -8.27
CA GLN A 43 -6.29 2.66 -7.67
C GLN A 43 -5.02 2.95 -8.47
N PHE A 44 -5.11 3.00 -9.81
CA PHE A 44 -3.96 3.34 -10.63
C PHE A 44 -3.60 4.82 -10.50
N GLU A 45 -4.62 5.70 -10.48
CA GLU A 45 -4.42 7.14 -10.28
C GLU A 45 -3.82 7.46 -8.90
N ALA A 46 -4.28 6.77 -7.85
CA ALA A 46 -3.70 6.90 -6.52
C ALA A 46 -2.25 6.42 -6.50
N ALA A 47 -1.93 5.30 -7.16
CA ALA A 47 -0.56 4.80 -7.26
C ALA A 47 0.35 5.80 -7.99
N ASP A 48 -0.13 6.43 -9.07
CA ASP A 48 0.61 7.47 -9.80
C ASP A 48 0.88 8.71 -8.92
N LYS A 49 -0.08 9.11 -8.08
CA LYS A 49 0.10 10.22 -7.11
C LYS A 49 1.06 9.87 -5.97
N LEU A 50 1.29 8.59 -5.68
CA LEU A 50 2.23 8.14 -4.66
C LEU A 50 3.66 8.01 -5.19
N LEU A 51 3.88 7.97 -6.51
CA LEU A 51 5.22 7.89 -7.11
C LEU A 51 6.11 9.08 -6.69
N PRO A 52 5.67 10.36 -6.75
CA PRO A 52 6.49 11.49 -6.32
C PRO A 52 6.90 11.38 -4.84
N ILE A 53 6.02 10.86 -3.98
CA ILE A 53 6.33 10.65 -2.57
C ILE A 53 7.40 9.57 -2.39
N ALA A 54 7.33 8.49 -3.17
CA ALA A 54 8.35 7.45 -3.15
C ALA A 54 9.72 8.00 -3.63
N GLU A 55 9.72 8.83 -4.67
CA GLU A 55 10.91 9.52 -5.19
C GLU A 55 11.51 10.50 -4.17
N GLU A 56 10.69 11.31 -3.48
CA GLU A 56 11.11 12.20 -2.39
C GLU A 56 11.85 11.44 -1.28
N LEU A 57 11.44 10.21 -0.99
CA LEU A 57 12.04 9.34 0.02
C LEU A 57 13.23 8.49 -0.50
N GLY A 58 13.50 8.54 -1.81
CA GLY A 58 14.53 7.73 -2.48
C GLY A 58 14.22 6.23 -2.45
N CYS A 59 12.95 5.84 -2.50
CA CYS A 59 12.51 4.46 -2.43
C CYS A 59 11.57 4.08 -3.59
N SER A 60 11.40 2.79 -3.85
CA SER A 60 10.40 2.34 -4.82
C SER A 60 8.99 2.39 -4.22
N LEU A 61 7.96 2.51 -5.06
CA LEU A 61 6.57 2.52 -4.59
C LEU A 61 6.21 1.24 -3.81
N ALA A 62 6.82 0.11 -4.17
CA ALA A 62 6.67 -1.15 -3.46
C ALA A 62 7.25 -1.06 -2.04
N GLN A 63 8.45 -0.47 -1.90
CA GLN A 63 9.08 -0.24 -0.61
C GLN A 63 8.26 0.72 0.26
N LEU A 64 7.78 1.83 -0.30
CA LEU A 64 6.90 2.76 0.40
C LEU A 64 5.65 2.06 0.96
N SER A 65 5.04 1.21 0.15
CA SER A 65 3.80 0.52 0.52
C SER A 65 3.99 -0.54 1.61
N ILE A 66 5.10 -1.28 1.55
CA ILE A 66 5.48 -2.24 2.60
C ILE A 66 5.81 -1.49 3.89
N ALA A 67 6.60 -0.42 3.80
CA ALA A 67 6.98 0.40 4.94
C ALA A 67 5.76 1.04 5.61
N TRP A 68 4.79 1.52 4.82
CA TRP A 68 3.52 2.06 5.33
C TRP A 68 2.72 0.99 6.09
N CYS A 69 2.66 -0.24 5.58
CA CYS A 69 2.00 -1.34 6.28
C CYS A 69 2.72 -1.73 7.58
N ALA A 70 4.06 -1.76 7.56
CA ALA A 70 4.89 -2.09 8.72
C ALA A 70 4.88 -1.00 9.80
N LYS A 71 4.63 0.27 9.43
CA LYS A 71 4.53 1.39 10.37
C LYS A 71 3.28 1.33 11.24
N ASN A 72 2.24 0.61 10.80
CA ASN A 72 0.99 0.54 11.53
C ASN A 72 1.12 -0.37 12.77
N PRO A 73 0.97 0.15 14.01
CA PRO A 73 1.14 -0.64 15.22
C PRO A 73 0.10 -1.77 15.38
N HIS A 74 -1.01 -1.71 14.64
CA HIS A 74 -2.03 -2.76 14.63
C HIS A 74 -1.74 -3.89 13.64
N VAL A 75 -0.65 -3.81 12.88
CA VAL A 75 -0.23 -4.85 11.94
C VAL A 75 0.90 -5.66 12.55
N SER A 76 0.61 -6.90 12.95
CA SER A 76 1.63 -7.78 13.55
C SER A 76 2.58 -8.39 12.52
N THR A 77 2.15 -8.59 11.28
CA THR A 77 2.97 -9.21 10.23
C THR A 77 2.54 -8.73 8.85
N VAL A 78 3.53 -8.42 8.00
CA VAL A 78 3.32 -8.09 6.59
C VAL A 78 3.71 -9.29 5.73
N ILE A 79 2.75 -9.85 4.99
CA ILE A 79 3.00 -10.97 4.07
C ILE A 79 3.52 -10.42 2.75
N LEU A 80 4.76 -10.75 2.40
CA LEU A 80 5.41 -10.32 1.17
C LEU A 80 5.24 -11.38 0.08
N GLY A 81 4.81 -10.96 -1.11
CA GLY A 81 4.77 -11.80 -2.31
C GLY A 81 5.88 -11.39 -3.28
N ALA A 82 6.81 -12.30 -3.58
CA ALA A 82 7.86 -12.09 -4.57
C ALA A 82 7.93 -13.29 -5.53
N THR A 83 8.15 -13.03 -6.82
CA THR A 83 8.32 -14.08 -7.84
C THR A 83 9.78 -14.32 -8.21
N SER A 84 10.70 -13.51 -7.68
CA SER A 84 12.15 -13.58 -7.90
C SER A 84 12.89 -13.11 -6.66
N LEU A 85 14.09 -13.64 -6.43
CA LEU A 85 14.95 -13.26 -5.30
C LEU A 85 15.23 -11.76 -5.28
N LYS A 86 15.47 -11.15 -6.45
CA LYS A 86 15.70 -9.71 -6.58
C LYS A 86 14.53 -8.87 -6.05
N GLN A 87 13.29 -9.31 -6.27
CA GLN A 87 12.10 -8.62 -5.73
C GLN A 87 12.00 -8.78 -4.21
N LEU A 88 12.40 -9.93 -3.69
CA LEU A 88 12.42 -10.17 -2.25
C LEU A 88 13.46 -9.27 -1.55
N GLU A 89 14.67 -9.18 -2.11
CA GLU A 89 15.71 -8.26 -1.64
C GLU A 89 15.26 -6.80 -1.70
N GLU A 90 14.58 -6.41 -2.79
CA GLU A 90 14.01 -5.06 -2.92
C GLU A 90 12.94 -4.78 -1.84
N ASN A 91 12.09 -5.78 -1.55
CA ASN A 91 11.07 -5.67 -0.51
C ASN A 91 11.68 -5.51 0.89
N PHE A 92 12.80 -6.17 1.20
CA PHE A 92 13.45 -6.03 2.51
C PHE A 92 14.02 -4.63 2.76
N LYS A 93 14.48 -3.95 1.71
CA LYS A 93 14.92 -2.54 1.80
C LYS A 93 13.80 -1.59 2.23
N ALA A 94 12.53 -2.01 2.19
CA ALA A 94 11.43 -1.24 2.78
C ALA A 94 11.64 -0.95 4.27
N LEU A 95 12.36 -1.80 5.01
CA LEU A 95 12.65 -1.58 6.43
C LEU A 95 13.46 -0.30 6.67
N GLU A 96 14.31 0.11 5.72
CA GLU A 96 15.06 1.37 5.78
C GLU A 96 14.16 2.60 5.57
N VAL A 97 12.97 2.42 4.99
CA VAL A 97 11.98 3.47 4.72
C VAL A 97 11.04 3.67 5.90
N VAL A 98 10.75 2.62 6.69
CA VAL A 98 9.90 2.68 7.89
C VAL A 98 10.21 3.86 8.83
N PRO A 99 11.48 4.13 9.21
CA PRO A 99 11.80 5.27 10.08
C PRO A 99 11.59 6.63 9.40
N LYS A 100 11.62 6.70 8.06
CA LYS A 100 11.44 7.94 7.28
C LYS A 100 9.97 8.33 7.12
N ILE A 101 9.03 7.43 7.43
CA ILE A 101 7.60 7.71 7.38
C ILE A 101 7.20 8.54 8.59
N THR A 102 6.95 9.83 8.36
CA THR A 102 6.46 10.77 9.36
C THR A 102 4.93 10.81 9.41
N PRO A 103 4.32 11.29 10.51
CA PRO A 103 2.87 11.45 10.61
C PRO A 103 2.27 12.35 9.52
N GLU A 104 2.99 13.38 9.10
CA GLU A 104 2.60 14.31 8.03
C GLU A 104 2.54 13.58 6.68
N LEU A 105 3.51 12.70 6.44
CA LEU A 105 3.53 11.88 5.22
C LEU A 105 2.36 10.89 5.20
N ILE A 106 2.06 10.26 6.34
CA ILE A 106 0.89 9.38 6.46
C ILE A 106 -0.39 10.15 6.14
N LYS A 107 -0.51 11.39 6.63
CA LYS A 107 -1.66 12.25 6.33
C LYS A 107 -1.77 12.56 4.83
N ARG A 108 -0.67 12.91 4.17
CA ARG A 108 -0.62 13.15 2.71
C ARG A 108 -1.01 11.89 1.92
N ILE A 109 -0.55 10.72 2.35
CA ILE A 109 -0.92 9.42 1.75
C ILE A 109 -2.41 9.13 1.95
N ASP A 110 -2.94 9.36 3.17
CA ASP A 110 -4.36 9.20 3.49
C ASP A 110 -5.25 10.10 2.61
N GLU A 111 -4.85 11.35 2.37
CA GLU A 111 -5.55 12.30 1.51
C GLU A 111 -5.58 11.86 0.04
N ILE A 112 -4.48 11.27 -0.47
CA ILE A 112 -4.41 10.73 -1.83
C ILE A 112 -5.32 9.51 -1.99
N ILE A 113 -5.32 8.61 -0.99
CA ILE A 113 -6.07 7.34 -1.07
C ILE A 113 -7.56 7.57 -0.82
N GLY A 114 -7.94 8.52 0.03
CA GLY A 114 -9.35 8.89 0.28
C GLY A 114 -10.23 7.79 0.86
N ASN A 115 -9.66 6.62 1.20
CA ASN A 115 -10.37 5.42 1.65
C ASN A 115 -10.12 5.14 3.13
N LYS A 116 -10.09 6.19 3.95
CA LYS A 116 -9.99 6.01 5.40
C LYS A 116 -11.27 5.33 5.88
N PRO A 117 -11.19 4.14 6.51
CA PRO A 117 -12.39 3.50 7.04
C PRO A 117 -13.04 4.46 8.03
N LYS A 118 -14.30 4.80 7.79
CA LYS A 118 -15.09 5.54 8.77
C LYS A 118 -15.31 4.58 9.94
N LEU A 119 -14.62 4.84 11.06
CA LEU A 119 -14.94 4.16 12.30
C LEU A 119 -16.42 4.43 12.58
N THR A 120 -17.19 3.36 12.75
CA THR A 120 -18.56 3.49 13.22
C THR A 120 -18.55 4.16 14.59
N ALA A 121 -19.64 4.85 14.96
CA ALA A 121 -19.73 5.51 16.26
C ALA A 121 -19.39 4.56 17.42
N VAL A 122 -19.75 3.27 17.28
CA VAL A 122 -19.43 2.20 18.24
C VAL A 122 -17.92 1.92 18.30
N GLU A 123 -17.23 1.82 17.17
CA GLU A 123 -15.77 1.58 17.13
C GLU A 123 -14.98 2.78 17.66
N ALA A 124 -15.47 4.01 17.43
CA ALA A 124 -14.89 5.22 18.02
C ALA A 124 -15.09 5.25 19.55
N GLN A 125 -16.25 4.80 20.03
CA GLN A 125 -16.56 4.71 21.46
C GLN A 125 -15.73 3.63 22.16
N VAL A 126 -15.60 2.44 21.54
CA VAL A 126 -14.74 1.35 22.03
C VAL A 126 -13.28 1.78 22.03
N ARG A 127 -12.83 2.51 21.02
CA ARG A 127 -11.46 3.07 20.96
C ARG A 127 -11.19 4.03 22.12
N ASN A 128 -12.13 4.92 22.43
CA ASN A 128 -12.03 5.82 23.58
C ASN A 128 -12.07 5.06 24.92
N LEU A 129 -12.91 4.03 25.04
CA LEU A 129 -13.07 3.25 26.27
C LEU A 129 -11.85 2.35 26.56
N LEU A 130 -11.19 1.82 25.52
CA LEU A 130 -10.02 0.95 25.68
C LEU A 130 -8.71 1.71 25.85
N ASN A 131 -8.73 3.05 25.84
CA ASN A 131 -7.55 3.92 25.97
C ASN A 131 -6.33 3.38 25.19
N VAL A 132 -6.58 2.96 23.94
CA VAL A 132 -5.60 2.21 23.12
C VAL A 132 -4.35 3.02 22.83
N ASP A 133 -4.44 4.35 22.93
CA ASP A 133 -3.31 5.27 22.78
C ASP A 133 -2.39 5.31 24.03
N ALA A 134 -2.83 4.77 25.18
CA ALA A 134 -2.04 4.65 26.43
C ALA A 134 -1.28 3.32 26.55
N LEU A 135 -1.59 2.34 25.71
CA LEU A 135 -0.79 1.13 25.57
C LEU A 135 0.31 1.43 24.54
N GLY A 136 1.43 1.99 25.02
CA GLY A 136 2.64 2.14 24.23
C GLY A 136 3.09 0.84 23.56
N PRO A 137 4.03 0.90 22.60
CA PRO A 137 4.47 -0.29 21.86
C PRO A 137 4.95 -1.36 22.85
N LYS A 138 4.36 -2.57 22.75
CA LYS A 138 4.90 -3.78 23.38
C LYS A 138 6.12 -4.27 22.61
#